data_AF-A0A2U1CS59-F1
#
_entry.id   AF-A0A2U1CS59-F1
#
_cell.length_a   1.000
_cell.length_b   1.000
_cell.length_c   1.000
_cell.angle_alpha   90.00
_cell.angle_beta   90.00
_cell.angle_gamma   90.00
#
_symmetry.space_group_name_H-M   'P 1'
#
loop_
_entity.id
_entity.type
_entity.pdbx_description
1 polymer ?
#
loop_
_entity_poly.entity_id
_entity_poly.type
_entity_poly.pdbx_seq_one_letter_code
_entity_poly.pdbx_strand_id
1 'polypeptide(L)'
;MDQSLAVWVVILLAFGTASLPFLLQRHLLALPWAQPGEPGRPAWLRLLESVVFFALLAGWCLLTLDLIGGALIIGADAASALLFLGKLLAVAIAAVLLLSYPGWRNRGAVVGKPVFARLLEVLVLYVMVGTVGFAFEANIGNPFQQTWEFYAITLSLYLVLAYPGFVLRYLLRRHHAGRKR
;
A
#
# COMPACT_ATOMS: atom_id res chain seq x y z
N MET A 1 15.65 -12.07 13.61
CA MET A 1 15.12 -10.72 13.87
C MET A 1 14.23 -10.81 15.09
N ASP A 2 14.26 -9.82 15.99
CA ASP A 2 13.37 -9.83 17.16
C ASP A 2 11.91 -9.64 16.69
N GLN A 3 11.00 -10.51 17.14
CA GLN A 3 9.58 -10.49 16.80
C GLN A 3 8.97 -9.11 17.11
N SER A 4 9.44 -8.46 18.18
CA SER A 4 8.99 -7.12 18.57
C SER A 4 9.28 -6.08 17.48
N LEU A 5 10.48 -6.10 16.88
CA LEU A 5 10.85 -5.17 15.82
C LEU A 5 10.03 -5.39 14.55
N ALA A 6 9.78 -6.64 14.17
CA ALA A 6 8.94 -6.96 13.01
C ALA A 6 7.52 -6.39 13.16
N VAL A 7 6.93 -6.55 14.35
CA VAL A 7 5.60 -6.02 14.67
C VAL A 7 5.59 -4.49 14.57
N TRP A 8 6.57 -3.80 15.16
CA TRP A 8 6.64 -2.33 15.08
C TRP A 8 6.82 -1.82 13.65
N VAL A 9 7.64 -2.48 12.83
CA VAL A 9 7.81 -2.14 11.41
C VAL A 9 6.49 -2.25 10.66
N VAL A 10 5.74 -3.35 10.84
CA VAL A 10 4.43 -3.53 10.20
C VAL A 10 3.43 -2.49 10.67
N ILE A 11 3.39 -2.16 11.96
CA ILE A 11 2.47 -1.15 12.51
C ILE A 11 2.77 0.24 11.92
N LEU A 12 4.04 0.66 11.89
CA LEU A 12 4.44 1.96 11.32
C LEU A 12 4.13 2.02 9.82
N LEU A 13 4.39 0.93 9.10
CA LEU A 13 4.09 0.80 7.68
C LEU A 13 2.57 0.85 7.45
N ALA A 14 1.78 0.16 8.27
CA ALA A 14 0.33 0.18 8.23
C ALA A 14 -0.22 1.59 8.45
N PHE A 15 0.25 2.28 9.49
CA PHE A 15 -0.16 3.65 9.79
C PHE A 15 0.15 4.62 8.64
N GLY A 16 1.38 4.55 8.10
CA GLY A 16 1.81 5.38 6.98
C GLY A 16 0.97 5.13 5.73
N THR A 17 0.86 3.87 5.31
CA THR A 17 0.10 3.48 4.10
C THR A 17 -1.39 3.74 4.23
N ALA A 18 -2.00 3.49 5.40
CA ALA A 18 -3.42 3.77 5.64
C ALA A 18 -3.74 5.27 5.49
N SER A 19 -2.78 6.13 5.80
CA SER A 19 -2.92 7.58 5.68
C SER A 19 -2.68 8.10 4.25
N LEU A 20 -1.92 7.38 3.41
CA LEU A 20 -1.54 7.83 2.05
C LEU A 20 -2.73 8.18 1.13
N PRO A 21 -3.80 7.36 1.03
CA PRO A 21 -4.94 7.64 0.14
C PRO A 21 -5.65 8.97 0.42
N PHE A 22 -5.60 9.40 1.68
CA PHE A 22 -6.24 10.64 2.14
C PHE A 22 -5.31 11.83 2.01
N LEU A 23 -4.01 11.66 2.29
CA LEU A 23 -3.04 12.75 2.19
C LEU A 23 -2.70 13.12 0.74
N LEU A 24 -2.60 12.12 -0.14
CA LEU A 24 -2.27 12.31 -1.55
C LEU A 24 -3.53 12.54 -2.39
N GLN A 25 -3.55 13.66 -3.14
CA GLN A 25 -4.56 13.92 -4.16
C GLN A 25 -4.37 13.05 -5.42
N ARG A 26 -3.19 12.44 -5.57
CA ARG A 26 -2.87 11.57 -6.69
C ARG A 26 -3.55 10.21 -6.50
N HIS A 27 -3.96 9.61 -7.62
CA HIS A 27 -4.45 8.24 -7.64
C HIS A 27 -3.27 7.29 -7.49
N LEU A 28 -3.39 6.35 -6.55
CA LEU A 28 -2.38 5.32 -6.31
C LEU A 28 -2.66 4.05 -7.11
N LEU A 29 -3.88 3.92 -7.65
CA LEU A 29 -4.30 2.78 -8.45
C LEU A 29 -4.69 3.20 -9.87
N ALA A 30 -4.31 2.37 -10.84
CA ALA A 30 -4.84 2.43 -12.20
C ALA A 30 -6.18 1.66 -12.24
N LEU A 31 -7.29 2.39 -12.14
CA LEU A 31 -8.63 1.79 -12.21
C LEU A 31 -9.08 1.62 -13.68
N PRO A 32 -9.83 0.55 -14.00
CA PRO A 32 -10.23 0.29 -15.38
C PRO A 32 -11.30 1.26 -15.90
N TRP A 33 -12.11 1.85 -15.01
CA TRP A 33 -13.18 2.80 -15.35
C TRP A 33 -12.73 4.25 -15.36
N ALA A 34 -13.39 5.05 -16.22
CA ALA A 34 -13.17 6.49 -16.36
C ALA A 34 -13.40 7.26 -15.08
N GLN A 35 -12.40 8.03 -14.67
CA GLN A 35 -12.52 8.94 -13.55
C GLN A 35 -12.85 10.36 -14.01
N PRO A 36 -13.57 11.14 -13.19
CA PRO A 36 -13.95 12.51 -13.55
C PRO A 36 -12.71 13.39 -13.78
N GLY A 37 -12.59 13.97 -14.97
CA GLY A 37 -11.46 14.83 -15.35
C GLY A 37 -10.28 14.10 -16.00
N GLU A 38 -10.36 12.80 -16.22
CA GLU A 38 -9.33 12.03 -16.92
C GLU A 38 -9.43 12.25 -18.45
N PRO A 39 -8.30 12.40 -19.18
CA PRO A 39 -8.33 12.58 -20.63
C PRO A 39 -9.01 11.39 -21.33
N GLY A 40 -9.75 11.68 -22.41
CA GLY A 40 -10.52 10.70 -23.19
C GLY A 40 -9.62 9.68 -23.89
N ARG A 41 -9.15 8.67 -23.16
CA ARG A 41 -8.41 7.51 -23.69
C ARG A 41 -9.37 6.37 -24.05
N PRO A 42 -9.04 5.56 -25.06
CA PRO A 42 -9.86 4.41 -25.43
C PRO A 42 -9.97 3.41 -24.27
N ALA A 43 -11.17 2.86 -24.07
CA ALA A 43 -11.48 1.98 -22.93
C ALA A 43 -10.59 0.73 -22.86
N TRP A 44 -10.25 0.13 -24.01
CA TRP A 44 -9.42 -1.08 -24.08
C TRP A 44 -8.00 -0.84 -23.58
N LEU A 45 -7.40 0.31 -23.90
CA LEU A 45 -6.04 0.65 -23.49
C LEU A 45 -5.97 0.87 -21.97
N ARG A 46 -6.99 1.50 -21.40
CA ARG A 46 -7.14 1.64 -19.95
C ARG A 46 -7.29 0.31 -19.23
N LEU A 47 -8.09 -0.59 -19.80
CA LEU A 47 -8.26 -1.95 -19.27
C LEU A 47 -6.93 -2.70 -19.30
N LEU A 48 -6.23 -2.68 -20.43
CA LEU A 48 -4.91 -3.30 -20.57
C LEU A 48 -3.91 -2.74 -19.54
N GLU A 49 -3.82 -1.42 -19.42
CA GLU A 49 -2.96 -0.77 -18.43
C GLU A 49 -3.32 -1.15 -16.99
N SER A 50 -4.62 -1.25 -16.68
CA SER A 50 -5.09 -1.66 -15.34
C SER A 50 -4.74 -3.12 -15.08
N VAL A 51 -4.95 -4.02 -16.05
CA VAL A 51 -4.58 -5.44 -15.96
C VAL A 51 -3.07 -5.58 -15.73
N VAL A 52 -2.24 -4.87 -16.50
CA VAL A 52 -0.78 -4.87 -16.32
C VAL A 52 -0.41 -4.34 -14.94
N PHE A 53 -1.03 -3.24 -14.48
CA PHE A 53 -0.78 -2.67 -13.16
C PHE A 53 -1.12 -3.64 -12.03
N PHE A 54 -2.30 -4.28 -12.07
CA PHE A 54 -2.70 -5.27 -11.08
C PHE A 54 -1.84 -6.53 -11.16
N ALA A 55 -1.40 -6.95 -12.35
CA ALA A 55 -0.45 -8.05 -12.52
C ALA A 55 0.91 -7.73 -11.90
N LEU A 56 1.42 -6.50 -12.07
CA LEU A 56 2.65 -6.04 -11.42
C LEU A 56 2.48 -5.93 -9.91
N LEU A 57 1.31 -5.53 -9.42
CA LEU A 57 1.01 -5.46 -7.99
C LEU A 57 0.94 -6.86 -7.36
N ALA A 58 0.29 -7.81 -8.04
CA ALA A 58 0.32 -9.21 -7.66
C ALA A 58 1.75 -9.78 -7.71
N GLY A 59 2.51 -9.46 -8.76
CA GLY A 59 3.93 -9.82 -8.88
C GLY A 59 4.76 -9.26 -7.73
N TRP A 60 4.55 -8.00 -7.34
CA TRP A 60 5.20 -7.40 -6.17
C TRP A 60 4.83 -8.12 -4.87
N CYS A 61 3.56 -8.49 -4.67
CA CYS A 61 3.12 -9.27 -3.52
C CYS A 61 3.81 -10.64 -3.44
N LEU A 62 3.87 -11.36 -4.57
CA LEU A 62 4.54 -12.67 -4.65
C LEU A 62 6.05 -12.53 -4.41
N LEU A 63 6.70 -11.58 -5.07
CA LEU A 63 8.12 -11.28 -4.87
C LEU A 63 8.42 -10.91 -3.42
N THR A 64 7.54 -10.19 -2.74
CA THR A 64 7.71 -9.85 -1.33
C THR A 64 7.68 -11.09 -0.45
N LEU A 65 6.73 -12.01 -0.69
CA LEU A 65 6.65 -13.29 0.02
C LEU A 65 7.90 -14.14 -0.24
N ASP A 66 8.40 -14.19 -1.47
CA ASP A 66 9.60 -14.98 -1.80
C ASP A 66 10.89 -14.36 -1.25
N LEU A 67 11.05 -13.04 -1.37
CA LEU A 67 12.29 -12.34 -0.98
C LEU A 67 12.46 -12.22 0.53
N ILE A 68 11.37 -12.01 1.26
CA ILE A 68 11.34 -11.80 2.71
C ILE A 68 10.99 -13.10 3.45
N GLY A 69 10.06 -13.91 2.92
CA GLY A 69 9.67 -15.19 3.50
C GLY A 69 10.64 -16.33 3.18
N GLY A 70 11.42 -16.24 2.10
CA GLY A 70 12.51 -17.16 1.81
C GLY A 70 13.61 -17.08 2.87
N ALA A 71 14.06 -18.25 3.35
CA ALA A 71 15.01 -18.43 4.44
C ALA A 71 16.14 -17.40 4.39
N LEU A 72 16.06 -16.44 5.31
CA LEU A 72 17.18 -15.56 5.60
C LEU A 72 18.34 -16.43 6.03
N ILE A 73 19.45 -16.25 5.33
CA ILE A 73 20.75 -16.82 5.62
C ILE A 73 20.94 -16.83 7.13
N ILE A 74 21.11 -18.04 7.67
CA ILE A 74 20.98 -18.45 9.08
C ILE A 74 22.10 -17.86 9.98
N GLY A 75 22.85 -16.87 9.48
CA GLY A 75 23.92 -16.22 10.22
C GLY A 75 23.39 -15.11 11.12
N ALA A 76 23.74 -15.17 12.41
CA ALA A 76 23.64 -14.03 13.32
C ALA A 76 24.77 -13.01 13.04
N ASP A 77 25.04 -12.72 11.77
CA ASP A 77 26.13 -11.89 11.29
C ASP A 77 25.60 -10.57 10.71
N ALA A 78 26.41 -9.52 10.82
CA ALA A 78 26.02 -8.17 10.37
C ALA A 78 25.71 -8.11 8.87
N ALA A 79 26.32 -8.98 8.05
CA ALA A 79 26.08 -9.01 6.61
C ALA A 79 24.67 -9.51 6.27
N SER A 80 24.17 -10.56 6.94
CA SER A 80 22.80 -11.06 6.76
C SER A 80 21.75 -10.02 7.16
N ALA A 81 21.99 -9.27 8.24
CA ALA A 81 21.12 -8.17 8.66
C ALA A 81 21.09 -7.02 7.62
N LEU A 82 22.25 -6.66 7.06
CA LEU A 82 22.34 -5.64 6.01
C LEU A 82 21.63 -6.07 4.71
N LEU A 83 21.80 -7.33 4.30
CA LEU A 83 21.10 -7.87 3.13
C LEU A 83 19.58 -7.89 3.33
N PHE A 84 19.11 -8.23 4.53
CA PHE A 84 17.69 -8.17 4.87
C PHE A 84 17.13 -6.74 4.79
N LEU A 85 17.81 -5.78 5.42
CA LEU A 85 17.43 -4.36 5.34
C LEU A 85 17.45 -3.84 3.90
N GLY A 86 18.46 -4.26 3.11
CA GLY A 86 18.56 -3.96 1.69
C GLY A 86 17.38 -4.50 0.88
N LYS A 87 16.98 -5.77 1.11
CA LYS A 87 15.79 -6.37 0.49
C LYS A 87 14.51 -5.63 0.88
N LEU A 88 14.34 -5.31 2.17
CA LEU A 88 13.17 -4.59 2.68
C LEU A 88 13.07 -3.21 2.02
N LEU A 89 14.18 -2.47 1.95
CA LEU A 89 14.23 -1.18 1.25
C LEU A 89 13.96 -1.32 -0.24
N ALA A 90 14.52 -2.33 -0.91
CA ALA A 90 14.28 -2.56 -2.34
C ALA A 90 12.80 -2.85 -2.62
N VAL A 91 12.16 -3.69 -1.80
CA VAL A 91 10.72 -4.00 -1.87
C VAL A 91 9.88 -2.74 -1.62
N ALA A 92 10.24 -1.94 -0.61
CA ALA A 92 9.55 -0.67 -0.32
C ALA A 92 9.70 0.34 -1.46
N ILE A 93 10.90 0.48 -2.04
CA ILE A 93 11.15 1.35 -3.19
C ILE A 93 10.34 0.86 -4.40
N ALA A 94 10.35 -0.43 -4.69
CA ALA A 94 9.56 -1.01 -5.78
C ALA A 94 8.06 -0.74 -5.59
N ALA A 95 7.54 -0.85 -4.35
CA ALA A 95 6.16 -0.51 -4.03
C ALA A 95 5.87 0.96 -4.31
N VAL A 96 6.74 1.86 -3.84
CA VAL A 96 6.58 3.30 -4.05
C VAL A 96 6.63 3.65 -5.53
N LEU A 97 7.55 3.08 -6.31
CA LEU A 97 7.65 3.29 -7.75
C LEU A 97 6.38 2.79 -8.47
N LEU A 98 5.92 1.59 -8.13
CA LEU A 98 4.70 1.02 -8.69
C LEU A 98 3.48 1.90 -8.36
N LEU A 99 3.27 2.27 -7.10
CA LEU A 99 2.15 3.11 -6.66
C LEU A 99 2.25 4.57 -7.15
N SER A 100 3.44 5.05 -7.49
CA SER A 100 3.64 6.39 -8.06
C SER A 100 3.31 6.46 -9.54
N TYR A 101 3.30 5.33 -10.25
CA TYR A 101 3.06 5.26 -11.70
C TYR A 101 1.69 5.86 -12.11
N PRO A 102 0.55 5.50 -11.48
CA PRO A 102 -0.75 6.07 -11.85
C PRO A 102 -0.83 7.57 -11.56
N GLY A 103 -0.15 8.05 -10.52
CA GLY A 103 -0.07 9.46 -10.18
C GLY A 103 0.77 10.27 -11.17
N TRP A 104 1.78 9.68 -11.81
CA TRP A 104 2.53 10.34 -12.87
C TRP A 104 1.75 10.41 -14.17
N ARG A 105 1.05 9.33 -14.55
CA ARG A 105 0.23 9.25 -15.76
C ARG A 105 -0.72 10.44 -15.92
N ASN A 106 -1.38 10.86 -14.83
CA ASN A 106 -2.39 11.92 -14.84
C ASN A 106 -1.85 13.27 -14.32
N ARG A 107 -0.53 13.54 -14.41
CA ARG A 107 0.10 14.78 -13.88
C ARG A 107 -0.48 16.08 -14.46
N GLY A 108 -1.07 16.03 -15.65
CA GLY A 108 -1.67 17.18 -16.34
C GLY A 108 -3.18 17.33 -16.18
N ALA A 109 -3.85 16.43 -15.45
CA ALA A 109 -5.30 16.41 -15.32
C ALA A 109 -5.71 16.49 -13.84
N VAL A 110 -6.65 17.40 -13.53
CA VAL A 110 -7.24 17.49 -12.19
C VAL A 110 -8.31 16.41 -12.07
N VAL A 111 -7.89 15.18 -11.78
CA VAL A 111 -8.81 14.04 -11.64
C VAL A 111 -9.43 14.07 -10.25
N GLY A 112 -10.76 14.18 -10.19
CA GLY A 112 -11.50 14.14 -8.93
C GLY A 112 -11.44 12.74 -8.31
N LYS A 113 -11.02 12.62 -7.05
CA LYS A 113 -10.87 11.34 -6.34
C LYS A 113 -12.13 10.98 -5.56
N PRO A 114 -13.05 10.14 -6.11
CA PRO A 114 -14.29 9.78 -5.43
C PRO A 114 -14.02 8.97 -4.16
N VAL A 115 -15.01 8.92 -3.27
CA VAL A 115 -14.88 8.17 -2.01
C VAL A 115 -14.64 6.68 -2.28
N PHE A 116 -15.34 6.11 -3.28
CA PHE A 116 -15.17 4.71 -3.66
C PHE A 116 -13.75 4.37 -4.11
N ALA A 117 -13.11 5.24 -4.91
CA ALA A 117 -11.72 5.03 -5.31
C ALA A 117 -10.75 5.02 -4.12
N ARG A 118 -11.01 5.83 -3.08
CA ARG A 118 -10.19 5.81 -1.84
C ARG A 118 -10.37 4.52 -1.07
N LEU A 119 -11.61 4.03 -0.95
CA LEU A 119 -11.87 2.77 -0.27
C LEU A 119 -11.15 1.62 -0.97
N LEU A 120 -11.16 1.62 -2.30
CA LEU A 120 -10.44 0.63 -3.09
C LEU A 120 -8.92 0.77 -2.91
N GLU A 121 -8.38 1.99 -2.89
CA GLU A 121 -6.96 2.24 -2.57
C GLU A 121 -6.57 1.73 -1.18
N VAL A 122 -7.38 2.03 -0.16
CA VAL A 122 -7.15 1.54 1.21
C VAL A 122 -7.19 0.01 1.25
N LEU A 123 -8.12 -0.62 0.54
CA LEU A 123 -8.24 -2.08 0.48
C LEU A 123 -7.02 -2.72 -0.19
N VAL A 124 -6.53 -2.15 -1.30
CA VAL A 124 -5.34 -2.68 -1.99
C VAL A 124 -4.09 -2.46 -1.15
N LEU A 125 -3.95 -1.31 -0.49
CA LEU A 125 -2.84 -1.06 0.42
C LEU A 125 -2.88 -2.00 1.63
N TYR A 126 -4.05 -2.30 2.17
CA TYR A 126 -4.22 -3.31 3.21
C TYR A 126 -3.67 -4.67 2.77
N VAL A 127 -3.97 -5.11 1.54
CA VAL A 127 -3.41 -6.36 0.99
C VAL A 127 -1.88 -6.29 0.88
N MET A 128 -1.33 -5.17 0.41
CA MET A 128 0.13 -4.98 0.32
C MET A 128 0.83 -4.98 1.70
N VAL A 129 0.22 -4.38 2.71
CA VAL A 129 0.75 -4.44 4.09
C VAL A 129 0.62 -5.84 4.66
N GLY A 130 -0.52 -6.49 4.40
CA GLY A 130 -0.76 -7.87 4.79
C GLY A 130 0.29 -8.82 4.24
N THR A 131 0.66 -8.70 2.96
CA THR A 131 1.72 -9.54 2.37
C THR A 131 3.09 -9.32 2.99
N VAL A 132 3.44 -8.08 3.37
CA VAL A 132 4.66 -7.81 4.14
C VAL A 132 4.59 -8.48 5.53
N GLY A 133 3.45 -8.38 6.22
CA GLY A 133 3.22 -9.05 7.51
C GLY A 133 3.36 -10.57 7.42
N PHE A 134 2.70 -11.20 6.44
CA PHE A 134 2.79 -12.63 6.17
C PHE A 134 4.21 -13.07 5.82
N ALA A 135 4.95 -12.25 5.06
CA ALA A 135 6.34 -12.56 4.73
C ALA A 135 7.24 -12.56 5.98
N PHE A 136 7.01 -11.65 6.93
CA PHE A 136 7.71 -11.68 8.22
C PHE A 136 7.29 -12.86 9.09
N GLU A 137 6.01 -13.23 9.11
CA GLU A 137 5.52 -14.40 9.86
C GLU A 137 6.16 -15.70 9.35
N ALA A 138 6.22 -15.87 8.02
CA ALA A 138 6.88 -17.01 7.38
C ALA A 138 8.39 -17.07 7.67
N ASN A 139 9.02 -15.94 8.00
CA ASN A 139 10.44 -15.88 8.33
C ASN A 139 10.73 -16.23 9.80
N ILE A 140 9.81 -15.91 10.73
CA ILE A 140 10.00 -16.10 12.17
C ILE A 140 9.64 -17.54 12.61
N GLY A 141 8.78 -18.24 11.86
CA GLY A 141 8.40 -19.62 12.19
C GLY A 141 7.36 -20.20 11.24
N ASN A 142 6.62 -21.20 11.73
CA ASN A 142 5.56 -21.82 10.94
C ASN A 142 4.31 -20.93 10.94
N PRO A 143 3.79 -20.51 9.77
CA PRO A 143 2.57 -19.72 9.70
C PRO A 143 1.40 -20.48 10.32
N PHE A 144 0.67 -19.84 11.23
CA PHE A 144 -0.55 -20.43 11.78
C PHE A 144 -1.69 -20.29 10.79
N GLN A 145 -2.62 -21.25 10.78
CA GLN A 145 -3.83 -21.13 9.98
C GLN A 145 -4.73 -20.04 10.58
N GLN A 146 -4.80 -18.89 9.92
CA GLN A 146 -5.62 -17.77 10.34
C GLN A 146 -7.05 -17.88 9.81
N THR A 147 -8.01 -17.68 10.69
CA THR A 147 -9.45 -17.73 10.39
C THR A 147 -9.94 -16.43 9.73
N TRP A 148 -11.17 -16.41 9.20
CA TRP A 148 -11.73 -15.21 8.55
C TRP A 148 -11.85 -14.02 9.51
N GLU A 149 -12.06 -14.29 10.80
CA GLU A 149 -12.16 -13.30 11.88
C GLU A 149 -10.87 -12.48 12.00
N PHE A 150 -9.71 -13.12 11.82
CA PHE A 150 -8.43 -12.44 11.87
C PHE A 150 -8.37 -11.33 10.82
N TYR A 151 -8.74 -11.64 9.57
CA TYR A 151 -8.77 -10.67 8.48
C TYR A 151 -9.79 -9.55 8.70
N ALA A 152 -10.93 -9.85 9.32
CA ALA A 152 -11.93 -8.83 9.65
C ALA A 152 -11.41 -7.85 10.72
N ILE A 153 -10.74 -8.36 11.75
CA ILE A 153 -10.17 -7.56 12.84
C ILE A 153 -9.00 -6.70 12.32
N THR A 154 -8.07 -7.29 11.56
CA THR A 154 -6.91 -6.56 11.03
C THR A 154 -7.32 -5.50 10.01
N LEU A 155 -8.32 -5.77 9.16
CA LEU A 155 -8.91 -4.76 8.28
C LEU A 155 -9.55 -3.63 9.09
N SER A 156 -10.30 -3.95 10.15
CA SER A 156 -10.93 -2.93 11.01
C SER A 156 -9.88 -2.06 11.70
N LEU A 157 -8.80 -2.65 12.21
CA LEU A 157 -7.67 -1.92 12.79
C LEU A 157 -6.98 -1.04 11.74
N TYR A 158 -6.76 -1.55 10.53
CA TYR A 158 -6.18 -0.77 9.43
C TYR A 158 -7.04 0.45 9.07
N LEU A 159 -8.36 0.29 9.03
CA LEU A 159 -9.29 1.39 8.80
C LEU A 159 -9.26 2.44 9.92
N VAL A 160 -9.11 2.02 11.17
CA VAL A 160 -8.91 2.95 12.30
C VAL A 160 -7.61 3.72 12.14
N LEU A 161 -6.52 3.07 11.73
CA LEU A 161 -5.24 3.74 11.44
C LEU A 161 -5.33 4.73 10.26
N ALA A 162 -6.30 4.58 9.36
CA ALA A 162 -6.56 5.51 8.27
C ALA A 162 -7.24 6.82 8.72
N TYR A 163 -7.90 6.81 9.90
CA TYR A 163 -8.62 7.94 10.47
C TYR A 163 -7.84 9.27 10.54
N PRO A 164 -6.58 9.33 11.03
CA PRO A 164 -5.81 10.58 11.05
C PRO A 164 -5.67 11.23 9.67
N GLY A 165 -5.39 10.45 8.63
CA GLY A 165 -5.34 10.95 7.25
C GLY A 165 -6.68 11.52 6.79
N PHE A 166 -7.79 10.85 7.15
CA PHE A 166 -9.13 11.31 6.89
C PHE A 166 -9.43 12.66 7.58
N VAL A 167 -9.18 12.77 8.89
CA VAL A 167 -9.43 13.99 9.69
C VAL A 167 -8.64 15.18 9.15
N LEU A 168 -7.33 15.01 8.92
CA LEU A 168 -6.45 16.07 8.41
C LEU A 168 -6.96 16.66 7.09
N ARG A 169 -7.50 15.82 6.21
CA ARG A 169 -8.03 16.28 4.93
C ARG A 169 -9.43 16.86 5.02
N TYR A 170 -10.35 16.16 5.68
CA TYR A 170 -11.77 16.50 5.59
C TYR A 170 -12.18 17.57 6.61
N LEU A 171 -11.59 17.55 7.81
CA LEU A 171 -11.94 18.49 8.88
C LEU A 171 -11.03 19.74 8.86
N LEU A 172 -9.71 19.57 8.75
CA LEU A 172 -8.76 20.69 8.88
C LEU A 172 -8.54 21.49 7.59
N ARG A 173 -8.38 20.82 6.44
CA ARG A 173 -8.08 21.50 5.16
C ARG A 173 -9.27 22.18 4.49
N ARG A 174 -10.52 21.77 4.79
CA ARG A 174 -11.72 22.47 4.28
C ARG A 174 -11.95 23.79 5.03
N HIS A 175 -11.68 23.83 6.34
CA HIS A 175 -11.87 25.04 7.15
C HIS A 175 -10.95 26.20 6.74
N HIS A 176 -9.70 25.92 6.33
CA HIS A 176 -8.77 26.96 5.90
C HIS A 176 -9.12 27.61 4.56
N ALA A 177 -9.87 26.92 3.69
CA ALA A 177 -10.36 27.49 2.43
C ALA A 177 -11.57 28.42 2.64
N GLY A 178 -12.32 28.24 3.73
CA GLY A 178 -13.47 29.09 4.07
C GLY A 178 -13.12 30.37 4.83
N ARG A 179 -11.91 30.47 5.42
CA ARG A 179 -11.50 31.61 6.26
C ARG A 179 -10.74 32.71 5.49
N LYS A 180 -10.62 32.59 4.17
CA LYS A 180 -10.05 33.62 3.27
C LYS A 180 -11.11 34.35 2.43
N ARG A 181 -12.37 34.34 2.86
CA ARG A 181 -13.41 35.22 2.34
C ARG A 181 -13.83 36.19 3.43
#